data_AF-A0A2I0JEZ4-F1
#
_entry.id   AF-A0A2I0JEZ4-F1
#
_cell.length_a   1.000
_cell.length_b   1.000
_cell.length_c   1.000
_cell.angle_alpha   90.00
_cell.angle_beta   90.00
_cell.angle_gamma   90.00
#
_symmetry.space_group_name_H-M   'P 1'
#
loop_
_entity.id
_entity.type
_entity.pdbx_description
1 polymer ?
#
loop_
_entity_poly.entity_id
_entity_poly.type
_entity_poly.pdbx_seq_one_letter_code
_entity_poly.pdbx_strand_id
1 'polypeptide(L)'
;MCWELLAQQDETIIWKKTSKTSCYAARKPGVGPSVCNKGQDVESPFYRPLQSCIGGTQSKRWIPIEARKAWPSRANLNATELKLYGLHSEEFMEDMGNWRAAVRNYWSLLSPLIFSDHPKRPGDEDPAAPYNMVRNVLDMNSRFGGLNSALLEAGKNVWVMNVVPANGPNSLPAIIDRGFLGVLHDW
;
A
#
# COMPACT_ATOMS: atom_id res chain seq x y z
N MET A 1 -0.46 -25.17 -9.16
CA MET A 1 -0.83 -23.80 -8.73
C MET A 1 -2.30 -23.55 -9.05
N CYS A 2 -3.00 -22.72 -8.28
CA CYS A 2 -4.43 -22.43 -8.48
C CYS A 2 -4.65 -21.22 -9.40
N TRP A 3 -4.25 -21.36 -10.66
CA TRP A 3 -4.25 -20.29 -11.65
C TRP A 3 -5.13 -20.69 -12.83
N GLU A 4 -5.80 -19.71 -13.41
CA GLU A 4 -6.65 -19.85 -14.59
C GLU A 4 -5.94 -19.24 -15.80
N LEU A 5 -5.92 -19.93 -16.93
CA LEU A 5 -5.41 -19.38 -18.18
C LEU A 5 -6.43 -18.38 -18.72
N LEU A 6 -6.03 -17.12 -18.89
CA LEU A 6 -6.91 -16.09 -19.46
C LEU A 6 -6.74 -15.92 -20.96
N ALA A 7 -5.49 -15.91 -21.42
CA ALA A 7 -5.16 -15.68 -22.81
C ALA A 7 -3.82 -16.33 -23.15
N GLN A 8 -3.70 -16.75 -24.40
CA GLN A 8 -2.45 -17.22 -24.98
C GLN A 8 -2.37 -16.68 -26.41
N GLN A 9 -1.24 -16.06 -26.74
CA GLN A 9 -0.91 -15.62 -28.08
C GLN A 9 0.57 -15.90 -28.32
N ASP A 10 0.87 -16.71 -29.35
CA ASP A 10 2.21 -17.19 -29.66
C ASP A 10 2.92 -17.75 -28.40
N GLU A 11 4.00 -17.11 -27.96
CA GLU A 11 4.79 -17.48 -26.78
C GLU A 11 4.37 -16.73 -25.50
N THR A 12 3.35 -15.85 -25.57
CA THR A 12 2.86 -15.08 -24.41
C THR A 12 1.65 -15.76 -23.79
N ILE A 13 1.75 -16.10 -22.50
CA ILE A 13 0.68 -16.76 -21.74
C ILE A 13 0.31 -15.92 -20.51
N ILE A 14 -0.96 -15.55 -20.40
CA ILE A 14 -1.49 -14.76 -19.29
C ILE A 14 -2.25 -15.67 -18.34
N TRP A 15 -1.78 -15.74 -17.09
CA TRP A 15 -2.42 -16.49 -16.03
C TRP A 15 -3.02 -15.57 -14.98
N LYS A 16 -4.23 -15.90 -14.51
CA LYS A 16 -4.91 -15.24 -13.40
C LYS A 16 -4.84 -16.11 -12.16
N LYS A 17 -4.33 -15.54 -11.07
CA LYS A 17 -4.43 -16.17 -9.74
C LYS A 17 -5.91 -16.26 -9.34
N THR A 18 -6.37 -17.45 -8.95
CA THR A 18 -7.79 -17.62 -8.56
C THR A 18 -8.15 -16.78 -7.34
N SER A 19 -9.37 -16.28 -7.35
CA SER A 19 -10.02 -15.58 -6.24
C SER A 19 -10.71 -16.51 -5.25
N LYS A 20 -10.56 -17.85 -5.38
CA LYS A 20 -11.20 -18.84 -4.49
C LYS A 20 -10.16 -19.65 -3.73
N THR A 21 -10.17 -19.58 -2.39
CA THR A 21 -9.30 -20.41 -1.54
C THR A 21 -9.61 -21.90 -1.67
N SER A 22 -10.86 -22.27 -1.96
CA SER A 22 -11.30 -23.67 -2.11
C SER A 22 -10.52 -24.45 -3.17
N CYS A 23 -9.99 -23.78 -4.19
CA CYS A 23 -9.13 -24.43 -5.17
C CYS A 23 -7.93 -25.14 -4.51
N TYR A 24 -7.34 -24.54 -3.47
CA TYR A 24 -6.17 -25.12 -2.82
C TYR A 24 -6.49 -26.42 -2.09
N ALA A 25 -7.71 -26.55 -1.56
CA ALA A 25 -8.21 -27.76 -0.90
C ALA A 25 -8.61 -28.85 -1.92
N ALA A 26 -9.05 -28.47 -3.11
CA ALA A 26 -9.45 -29.39 -4.17
C ALA A 26 -8.26 -29.99 -4.97
N ARG A 27 -7.02 -29.60 -4.65
CA ARG A 27 -5.83 -30.12 -5.34
C ARG A 27 -5.62 -31.60 -5.04
N LYS A 28 -5.19 -32.35 -6.06
CA LYS A 28 -4.78 -33.75 -5.89
C LYS A 28 -3.62 -33.87 -4.89
N PRO A 29 -3.58 -34.93 -4.05
CA PRO A 29 -2.43 -35.20 -3.20
C PRO A 29 -1.12 -35.24 -4.00
N GLY A 30 -0.03 -34.70 -3.43
CA GLY A 30 1.28 -34.64 -4.08
C GLY A 30 1.49 -33.48 -5.06
N VAL A 31 0.47 -32.66 -5.36
CA VAL A 31 0.63 -31.46 -6.21
C VAL A 31 1.16 -30.29 -5.39
N GLY A 32 2.48 -30.04 -5.48
CA GLY A 32 3.17 -28.96 -4.80
C GLY A 32 3.00 -27.57 -5.46
N PRO A 33 3.42 -26.50 -4.76
CA PRO A 33 3.76 -26.43 -3.33
C PRO A 33 2.50 -26.46 -2.43
N SER A 34 2.62 -26.99 -1.20
CA SER A 34 1.51 -27.06 -0.22
C SER A 34 1.09 -25.67 0.30
N VAL A 35 -0.02 -25.56 1.02
CA VAL A 35 -0.38 -24.33 1.74
C VAL A 35 0.45 -24.24 3.02
N CYS A 36 0.94 -23.05 3.37
CA CYS A 36 1.69 -22.85 4.61
C CYS A 36 0.83 -23.11 5.85
N ASN A 37 1.46 -23.63 6.90
CA ASN A 37 0.82 -23.75 8.22
C ASN A 37 0.61 -22.35 8.83
N LYS A 38 -0.37 -22.20 9.73
CA LYS A 38 -0.71 -20.90 10.37
C LYS A 38 0.50 -20.16 10.96
N GLY A 39 1.45 -20.88 11.57
CA GLY A 39 2.66 -20.28 12.16
C GLY A 39 3.73 -19.84 11.16
N GLN A 40 3.62 -20.27 9.90
CA GLN A 40 4.52 -19.95 8.79
C GLN A 40 3.85 -18.99 7.79
N ASP A 41 2.66 -18.48 8.10
CA ASP A 41 1.92 -17.56 7.24
C ASP A 41 2.61 -16.17 7.19
N VAL A 42 2.52 -15.52 6.03
CA VAL A 42 3.35 -14.42 5.49
C VAL A 42 3.20 -13.10 6.26
N GLU A 43 2.43 -13.11 7.34
CA GLU A 43 2.19 -11.94 8.18
C GLU A 43 3.36 -11.62 9.11
N SER A 44 4.35 -12.53 9.24
CA SER A 44 5.51 -12.31 10.09
C SER A 44 6.61 -11.55 9.35
N PRO A 45 7.06 -10.41 9.89
CA PRO A 45 7.90 -9.49 9.17
C PRO A 45 9.37 -9.88 9.31
N PHE A 46 10.09 -9.79 8.19
CA PHE A 46 11.53 -9.49 8.17
C PHE A 46 12.50 -10.65 8.50
N TYR A 47 13.56 -10.78 7.70
CA TYR A 47 14.65 -11.79 7.82
C TYR A 47 14.24 -13.26 8.09
N ARG A 48 13.19 -13.76 7.42
CA ARG A 48 12.82 -15.18 7.46
C ARG A 48 13.20 -15.91 6.17
N PRO A 49 13.73 -17.14 6.26
CA PRO A 49 13.92 -17.99 5.08
C PRO A 49 12.61 -18.23 4.34
N LEU A 50 12.66 -18.14 3.01
CA LEU A 50 11.52 -18.44 2.15
C LEU A 50 11.08 -19.90 2.37
N GLN A 51 9.80 -20.08 2.67
CA GLN A 51 9.22 -21.40 2.86
C GLN A 51 8.76 -21.96 1.50
N SER A 52 8.91 -23.27 1.32
CA SER A 52 8.43 -23.98 0.11
C SER A 52 6.92 -24.25 0.15
N CYS A 53 6.12 -23.24 0.47
CA CYS A 53 4.67 -23.31 0.60
C CYS A 53 3.98 -22.02 0.12
N ILE A 54 2.69 -22.12 -0.18
CA ILE A 54 1.82 -21.00 -0.57
C ILE A 54 1.23 -20.38 0.69
N GLY A 55 1.68 -19.18 1.04
CA GLY A 55 1.15 -18.42 2.17
C GLY A 55 0.01 -17.47 1.78
N GLY A 56 -0.57 -16.83 2.79
CA GLY A 56 -1.60 -15.80 2.69
C GLY A 56 -3.02 -16.33 2.45
N THR A 57 -3.21 -17.65 2.27
CA THR A 57 -4.54 -18.23 2.00
C THR A 57 -5.39 -18.42 3.25
N GLN A 58 -4.78 -18.39 4.44
CA GLN A 58 -5.46 -18.50 5.73
C GLN A 58 -5.55 -17.16 6.46
N SER A 59 -4.97 -16.10 5.88
CA SER A 59 -5.00 -14.76 6.44
C SER A 59 -6.42 -14.18 6.39
N LYS A 60 -6.83 -13.52 7.48
CA LYS A 60 -8.08 -12.73 7.50
C LYS A 60 -8.03 -11.53 6.53
N ARG A 61 -6.82 -11.17 6.06
CA ARG A 61 -6.58 -10.13 5.05
C ARG A 61 -6.65 -10.67 3.62
N TRP A 62 -6.90 -11.96 3.44
CA TRP A 62 -7.11 -12.52 2.12
C TRP A 62 -8.44 -11.99 1.55
N ILE A 63 -8.33 -11.07 0.61
CA ILE A 63 -9.46 -10.45 -0.07
C ILE A 63 -9.22 -10.62 -1.57
N PRO A 64 -10.15 -11.28 -2.30
CA PRO A 64 -10.13 -11.35 -3.76
C PRO A 64 -9.89 -9.98 -4.40
N ILE A 65 -9.14 -9.93 -5.49
CA ILE A 65 -8.84 -8.65 -6.16
C ILE A 65 -10.13 -7.96 -6.64
N GLU A 66 -11.14 -8.73 -7.03
CA GLU A 66 -12.45 -8.23 -7.45
C GLU A 66 -13.29 -7.66 -6.30
N ALA A 67 -13.03 -8.10 -5.07
CA ALA A 67 -13.71 -7.60 -3.87
C ALA A 67 -13.00 -6.38 -3.25
N ARG A 68 -11.80 -6.03 -3.72
CA ARG A 68 -11.08 -4.86 -3.22
C ARG A 68 -11.65 -3.59 -3.85
N LYS A 69 -11.75 -2.54 -3.03
CA LYS A 69 -12.10 -1.20 -3.52
C LYS A 69 -11.09 -0.76 -4.58
N ALA A 70 -11.59 -0.12 -5.64
CA ALA A 70 -10.74 0.48 -6.65
C ALA A 70 -9.90 1.61 -6.05
N TRP A 71 -8.74 1.87 -6.66
CA TRP A 71 -7.99 3.11 -6.40
C TRP A 71 -8.75 4.30 -7.01
N PRO A 72 -8.82 5.46 -6.33
CA PRO A 72 -8.21 5.82 -5.05
C PRO A 72 -9.06 5.52 -3.80
N SER A 73 -10.29 5.03 -3.95
CA SER A 73 -11.21 4.81 -2.82
C SER A 73 -10.68 3.85 -1.74
N ARG A 74 -9.80 2.90 -2.11
CA ARG A 74 -9.12 2.01 -1.14
C ARG A 74 -8.12 2.71 -0.22
N ALA A 75 -7.73 3.95 -0.51
CA ALA A 75 -6.81 4.71 0.34
C ALA A 75 -7.42 5.02 1.72
N ASN A 76 -8.75 4.97 1.86
CA ASN A 76 -9.45 5.21 3.12
C ASN A 76 -10.14 3.92 3.61
N LEU A 77 -9.73 3.46 4.80
CA LEU A 77 -10.25 2.26 5.45
C LEU A 77 -11.46 2.61 6.34
N ASN A 78 -12.46 1.74 6.35
CA ASN A 78 -13.57 1.81 7.30
C ASN A 78 -13.21 1.09 8.62
N ALA A 79 -14.04 1.24 9.64
CA ALA A 79 -13.82 0.65 10.96
C ALA A 79 -13.67 -0.89 10.93
N THR A 80 -14.36 -1.59 10.01
CA THR A 80 -14.27 -3.05 9.87
C THR A 80 -12.92 -3.46 9.28
N GLU A 81 -12.43 -2.72 8.29
CA GLU A 81 -11.14 -2.94 7.65
C GLU A 81 -10.00 -2.63 8.64
N LEU A 82 -10.10 -1.56 9.43
CA LEU A 82 -9.10 -1.22 10.45
C LEU A 82 -8.93 -2.32 11.50
N LYS A 83 -10.03 -2.96 11.93
CA LYS A 83 -10.00 -4.09 12.87
C LYS A 83 -9.20 -5.28 12.36
N LEU A 84 -9.09 -5.48 11.03
CA LEU A 84 -8.27 -6.56 10.46
C LEU A 84 -6.77 -6.38 10.75
N TYR A 85 -6.34 -5.14 10.93
CA TYR A 85 -4.95 -4.77 11.26
C TYR A 85 -4.75 -4.52 12.76
N GLY A 86 -5.79 -4.74 13.59
CA GLY A 86 -5.74 -4.44 15.03
C GLY A 86 -5.68 -2.95 15.34
N LEU A 87 -6.12 -2.08 14.42
CA LEU A 87 -6.07 -0.62 14.60
C LEU A 87 -7.37 -0.09 15.21
N HIS A 88 -7.22 0.82 16.17
CA HIS A 88 -8.34 1.55 16.75
C HIS A 88 -8.76 2.71 15.83
N SER A 89 -10.07 2.84 15.60
CA SER A 89 -10.59 3.86 14.68
C SER A 89 -10.27 5.29 15.14
N GLU A 90 -10.26 5.53 16.45
CA GLU A 90 -9.96 6.84 17.04
C GLU A 90 -8.52 7.25 16.77
N GLU A 91 -7.56 6.38 17.09
CA GLU A 91 -6.13 6.60 16.85
C GLU A 91 -5.84 6.83 15.36
N PHE A 92 -6.46 6.04 14.48
CA PHE A 92 -6.30 6.19 13.03
C PHE A 92 -6.85 7.54 12.52
N MET A 93 -8.02 7.95 12.99
CA MET A 93 -8.63 9.23 12.59
C MET A 93 -7.84 10.42 13.12
N GLU A 94 -7.32 10.33 14.34
CA GLU A 94 -6.47 11.36 14.93
C GLU A 94 -5.17 11.54 14.13
N ASP A 95 -4.46 10.44 13.83
CA ASP A 95 -3.24 10.46 13.00
C ASP A 95 -3.50 11.10 11.63
N MET A 96 -4.56 10.66 10.94
CA MET A 96 -4.97 11.23 9.66
C MET A 96 -5.32 12.72 9.76
N GLY A 97 -5.99 13.13 10.83
CA GLY A 97 -6.33 14.54 11.09
C GLY A 97 -5.08 15.40 11.30
N ASN A 98 -4.13 14.90 12.09
CA ASN A 98 -2.85 15.57 12.35
C ASN A 98 -2.05 15.76 11.06
N TRP A 99 -1.95 14.74 10.22
CA TRP A 99 -1.23 14.83 8.93
C TRP A 99 -1.92 15.74 7.92
N ARG A 100 -3.27 15.73 7.84
CA ARG A 100 -4.01 16.70 7.03
C ARG A 100 -3.73 18.13 7.46
N ALA A 101 -3.75 18.40 8.76
CA ALA A 101 -3.42 19.72 9.30
C ALA A 101 -1.97 20.11 9.01
N ALA A 102 -1.02 19.17 9.17
CA ALA A 102 0.40 19.41 8.89
C ALA A 102 0.64 19.74 7.42
N VAL A 103 0.13 18.94 6.48
CA VAL A 103 0.25 19.21 5.04
C VAL A 103 -0.39 20.54 4.69
N ARG A 104 -1.60 20.84 5.19
CA ARG A 104 -2.27 22.12 4.93
C ARG A 104 -1.46 23.32 5.43
N ASN A 105 -0.90 23.24 6.64
CA ASN A 105 -0.25 24.38 7.29
C ASN A 105 1.20 24.58 6.82
N TYR A 106 1.93 23.50 6.53
CA TYR A 106 3.37 23.56 6.26
C TYR A 106 3.74 23.40 4.79
N TRP A 107 2.90 22.76 3.96
CA TRP A 107 3.27 22.52 2.56
C TRP A 107 3.54 23.81 1.78
N SER A 108 2.74 24.85 1.99
CA SER A 108 2.94 26.15 1.34
C SER A 108 4.18 26.90 1.85
N LEU A 109 4.68 26.57 3.04
CA LEU A 109 5.93 27.14 3.56
C LEU A 109 7.16 26.54 2.87
N LEU A 110 7.00 25.40 2.19
CA LEU A 110 8.02 24.86 1.30
C LEU A 110 8.07 25.62 -0.05
N SER A 111 7.06 26.44 -0.38
CA SER A 111 6.95 27.12 -1.68
C SER A 111 8.09 28.09 -2.05
N PRO A 112 8.76 28.82 -1.13
CA PRO A 112 9.90 29.66 -1.53
C PRO A 112 11.18 28.87 -1.85
N LEU A 113 11.27 27.61 -1.39
CA LEU A 113 12.49 26.79 -1.52
C LEU A 113 12.30 25.63 -2.51
N ILE A 114 11.07 25.14 -2.73
CA ILE A 114 10.87 23.82 -3.33
C ILE A 114 9.59 23.62 -4.19
N PHE A 115 8.78 24.65 -4.50
CA PHE A 115 7.71 24.57 -5.55
C PHE A 115 7.20 25.92 -6.08
N SER A 116 7.08 26.06 -7.42
CA SER A 116 6.32 27.13 -8.11
C SER A 116 4.86 26.75 -8.42
N ASP A 117 4.15 26.12 -7.49
CA ASP A 117 2.73 25.74 -7.69
C ASP A 117 1.77 26.95 -7.51
N HIS A 118 2.21 28.14 -7.95
CA HIS A 118 1.34 29.30 -8.07
C HIS A 118 0.39 29.10 -9.27
N PRO A 119 -0.91 29.41 -9.13
CA PRO A 119 -1.85 29.33 -10.24
C PRO A 119 -1.33 30.13 -11.44
N LYS A 120 -1.23 29.46 -12.59
CA LYS A 120 -0.78 30.06 -13.85
C LYS A 120 -1.63 31.30 -14.15
N ARG A 121 -0.98 32.41 -14.50
CA ARG A 121 -1.66 33.55 -15.13
C ARG A 121 -2.15 33.05 -16.49
N PRO A 122 -3.42 33.27 -16.88
CA PRO A 122 -3.90 32.88 -18.20
C PRO A 122 -3.17 33.73 -19.25
N GLY A 123 -2.39 33.09 -20.12
CA GLY A 123 -1.64 33.77 -21.19
C GLY A 123 -0.43 32.97 -21.65
N ASP A 124 -0.66 32.17 -22.69
CA ASP A 124 0.23 31.57 -23.69
C ASP A 124 1.63 31.06 -23.28
N GLU A 125 1.81 29.76 -23.57
CA GLU A 125 2.95 28.87 -23.27
C GLU A 125 2.95 28.28 -21.85
N ASP A 126 2.79 26.94 -21.77
CA ASP A 126 3.02 26.19 -20.54
C ASP A 126 4.49 26.37 -20.12
N PRO A 127 4.79 27.13 -19.04
CA PRO A 127 6.17 27.24 -18.60
C PRO A 127 6.66 25.87 -18.16
N ALA A 128 7.90 25.53 -18.51
CA ALA A 128 8.56 24.34 -17.99
C ALA A 128 8.44 24.31 -16.46
N ALA A 129 8.13 23.13 -15.90
CA ALA A 129 8.01 22.97 -14.46
C ALA A 129 9.26 23.54 -13.74
N PRO A 130 9.08 24.25 -12.63
CA PRO A 130 10.20 24.86 -11.90
C PRO A 130 11.23 23.79 -11.50
N TYR A 131 12.52 24.14 -11.55
CA TYR A 131 13.63 23.21 -11.29
C TYR A 131 13.64 22.65 -9.85
N ASN A 132 12.98 23.32 -8.91
CA ASN A 132 12.83 22.92 -7.53
C ASN A 132 11.39 22.42 -7.29
N MET A 133 11.13 21.15 -7.61
CA MET A 133 9.89 20.45 -7.22
C MET A 133 10.23 19.23 -6.39
N VAL A 134 9.64 19.10 -5.20
CA VAL A 134 9.68 17.81 -4.48
C VAL A 134 8.91 16.79 -5.30
N ARG A 135 9.57 15.69 -5.68
CA ARG A 135 8.93 14.57 -6.39
C ARG A 135 8.91 13.30 -5.57
N ASN A 136 9.83 13.17 -4.62
CA ASN A 136 10.01 11.99 -3.80
C ASN A 136 10.09 12.41 -2.33
N VAL A 137 9.31 11.74 -1.49
CA VAL A 137 9.27 11.93 -0.03
C VAL A 137 9.56 10.57 0.59
N LEU A 138 10.49 10.55 1.54
CA LEU A 138 10.74 9.39 2.38
C LEU A 138 10.14 9.69 3.76
N ASP A 139 9.05 9.02 4.09
CA ASP A 139 8.43 9.12 5.41
C ASP A 139 9.03 8.03 6.29
N MET A 140 10.01 8.41 7.12
CA MET A 140 10.84 7.45 7.86
C MET A 140 10.14 6.80 9.06
N ASN A 141 8.95 7.27 9.44
CA ASN A 141 8.15 6.72 10.53
C ASN A 141 6.65 6.85 10.21
N SER A 142 6.22 6.12 9.19
CA SER A 142 4.91 6.35 8.59
C SER A 142 3.73 6.01 9.46
N ARG A 143 3.90 5.27 10.57
CA ARG A 143 2.81 4.69 11.36
C ARG A 143 1.76 4.09 10.43
N PHE A 144 0.63 4.76 10.16
CA PHE A 144 -0.43 4.24 9.29
C PHE A 144 -0.37 4.71 7.83
N GLY A 145 0.68 5.44 7.43
CA GLY A 145 0.80 6.08 6.12
C GLY A 145 0.02 7.40 6.03
N GLY A 146 -0.15 8.10 7.16
CA GLY A 146 -0.98 9.30 7.28
C GLY A 146 -0.48 10.47 6.42
N LEU A 147 0.84 10.71 6.40
CA LEU A 147 1.46 11.75 5.56
C LEU A 147 1.17 11.51 4.07
N ASN A 148 1.37 10.28 3.59
CA ASN A 148 1.08 9.91 2.19
C ASN A 148 -0.40 10.14 1.85
N SER A 149 -1.30 9.69 2.73
CA SER A 149 -2.73 9.88 2.54
C SER A 149 -3.12 11.37 2.49
N ALA A 150 -2.54 12.19 3.36
CA ALA A 150 -2.80 13.63 3.39
C ALA A 150 -2.28 14.33 2.13
N LEU A 151 -1.11 13.93 1.62
CA LEU A 151 -0.55 14.46 0.37
C LEU A 151 -1.40 14.08 -0.85
N LEU A 152 -1.88 12.83 -0.91
CA LEU A 152 -2.80 12.36 -1.93
C LEU A 152 -4.11 13.17 -1.92
N GLU A 153 -4.72 13.32 -0.74
CA GLU A 153 -5.97 14.08 -0.59
C GLU A 153 -5.80 15.57 -0.92
N ALA A 154 -4.63 16.14 -0.65
CA ALA A 154 -4.28 17.50 -1.02
C ALA A 154 -3.86 17.67 -2.49
N GLY A 155 -3.95 16.60 -3.31
CA GLY A 155 -3.65 16.62 -4.74
C GLY A 155 -2.17 16.86 -5.05
N LYS A 156 -1.25 16.48 -4.16
CA LYS A 156 0.19 16.69 -4.35
C LYS A 156 0.78 15.60 -5.22
N ASN A 157 1.47 16.01 -6.29
CA ASN A 157 2.12 15.11 -7.25
C ASN A 157 3.49 14.65 -6.74
N VAL A 158 3.48 13.84 -5.67
CA VAL A 158 4.68 13.29 -5.03
C VAL A 158 4.60 11.78 -4.82
N TRP A 159 5.74 11.11 -4.96
CA TRP A 159 5.94 9.72 -4.59
C TRP A 159 6.37 9.64 -3.14
N VAL A 160 5.62 8.90 -2.32
CA VAL A 160 5.95 8.71 -0.91
C VAL A 160 6.35 7.26 -0.67
N MET A 161 7.58 7.06 -0.22
CA MET A 161 8.03 5.78 0.34
C MET A 161 7.74 5.79 1.84
N ASN A 162 6.85 4.90 2.27
CA ASN A 162 6.43 4.81 3.68
C ASN A 162 7.32 3.80 4.42
N VAL A 163 8.06 4.23 5.43
CA VAL A 163 8.93 3.35 6.20
C VAL A 163 8.29 3.07 7.56
N VAL A 164 8.12 1.79 7.87
CA VAL A 164 7.67 1.31 9.18
C VAL A 164 8.88 0.76 9.95
N PRO A 165 9.20 1.30 11.14
CA PRO A 165 10.29 0.77 11.95
C PRO A 165 10.03 -0.68 12.38
N ALA A 166 11.02 -1.56 12.23
CA ALA A 166 10.90 -2.99 12.56
C ALA A 166 10.79 -3.26 14.06
N ASN A 167 11.21 -2.32 14.91
CA ASN A 167 11.16 -2.40 16.37
C ASN A 167 9.79 -2.01 16.96
N GLY A 168 8.82 -1.60 16.13
CA GLY A 168 7.49 -1.17 16.56
C GLY A 168 6.35 -2.06 16.05
N PRO A 169 5.09 -1.65 16.29
CA PRO A 169 3.92 -2.31 15.70
C PRO A 169 4.00 -2.32 14.16
N ASN A 170 3.82 -3.50 13.56
CA ASN A 170 3.89 -3.66 12.11
C ASN A 170 2.59 -3.19 11.42
N SER A 171 2.56 -1.93 11.02
CA SER A 171 1.48 -1.30 10.26
C SER A 171 1.65 -1.41 8.74
N LEU A 172 2.77 -1.95 8.24
CA LEU A 172 3.07 -2.01 6.81
C LEU A 172 1.96 -2.71 5.99
N PRO A 173 1.34 -3.83 6.45
CA PRO A 173 0.24 -4.44 5.73
C PRO A 173 -0.93 -3.48 5.49
N ALA A 174 -1.27 -2.64 6.46
CA ALA A 174 -2.35 -1.65 6.32
C ALA A 174 -2.01 -0.58 5.27
N ILE A 175 -0.75 -0.15 5.21
CA ILE A 175 -0.25 0.81 4.22
C ILE A 175 -0.34 0.21 2.80
N ILE A 176 0.15 -1.02 2.62
CA ILE A 176 0.17 -1.68 1.31
C ILE A 176 -1.24 -2.02 0.82
N ASP A 177 -2.10 -2.53 1.69
CA ASP A 177 -3.47 -2.91 1.31
C ASP A 177 -4.34 -1.68 0.94
N ARG A 178 -4.01 -0.49 1.46
CA ARG A 178 -4.57 0.81 1.02
C ARG A 178 -4.07 1.24 -0.36
N GLY A 179 -3.04 0.59 -0.90
CA GLY A 179 -2.44 0.90 -2.20
C GLY A 179 -1.23 1.82 -2.16
N PHE A 180 -0.67 2.07 -0.97
CA PHE A 180 0.55 2.85 -0.81
C PHE A 180 1.79 1.95 -0.84
N LEU A 181 2.94 2.52 -1.24
CA LEU A 181 4.23 1.83 -1.20
C LEU A 181 4.85 1.96 0.19
N GLY A 182 5.45 0.89 0.69
CA GLY A 182 6.19 0.97 1.93
C GLY A 182 7.14 -0.20 2.19
N VAL A 183 8.00 -0.03 3.19
CA VAL A 183 9.05 -0.97 3.58
C VAL A 183 9.14 -1.06 5.10
N LEU A 184 9.64 -2.19 5.59
CA LEU A 184 10.10 -2.33 6.97
C LEU A 184 11.61 -2.04 7.04
N HIS A 185 12.03 -1.27 8.04
CA HIS A 185 13.45 -0.92 8.22
C HIS A 185 13.85 -0.98 9.69
N ASP A 186 15.04 -1.50 10.00
CA ASP A 186 15.55 -1.81 11.35
C ASP A 186 16.77 -0.99 11.75
N TRP A 187 16.83 0.28 11.32
CA TRP A 187 17.97 1.23 11.42
C TRP A 187 19.04 0.94 12.48
#